data_AF-A0A847VH42-F1
#
_entry.id   AF-A0A847VH42-F1
#
_cell.length_a   1.000
_cell.length_b   1.000
_cell.length_c   1.000
_cell.angle_alpha   90.00
_cell.angle_beta   90.00
_cell.angle_gamma   90.00
#
_symmetry.space_group_name_H-M   'P 1'
#
loop_
_entity.id
_entity.type
_entity.pdbx_description
1 polymer ?
#
loop_
_entity_poly.entity_id
_entity_poly.type
_entity_poly.pdbx_seq_one_letter_code
_entity_poly.pdbx_strand_id
1 'polypeptide(L)'
;IGFFGSAFGSKGFERLAAAVRSQLADGRVPRCRLRLALPPQQRHLARAVALAPWVEVVDVGTSNEDYLRAMAAVDAVWTFYDPGHYGQKMSGIVPEALALGKPLLVAEGCQGIVDFLEHHAPGSYVVGPYDARTARALLDLDPATLARAGQCARQHAPIARSLKDMERYLAVCGLLGAERAVPPAPAEAPAPQVA
;
A
#
# COMPACT_ATOMS: atom_id res chain seq x y z
N ILE A 1 -1.35 4.98 -2.41
CA ILE A 1 -0.39 3.93 -1.94
C ILE A 1 0.26 4.41 -0.65
N GLY A 2 0.45 3.54 0.34
CA GLY A 2 1.12 3.87 1.59
C GLY A 2 2.40 3.06 1.84
N PHE A 3 3.45 3.70 2.31
CA PHE A 3 4.65 3.06 2.86
C PHE A 3 4.66 3.26 4.38
N PHE A 4 4.80 2.18 5.14
CA PHE A 4 4.74 2.22 6.61
C PHE A 4 5.95 1.56 7.25
N GLY A 5 6.48 2.22 8.28
CA GLY A 5 7.60 1.73 9.08
C GLY A 5 8.96 2.22 8.60
N SER A 6 10.01 1.53 9.01
CA SER A 6 11.38 1.98 8.79
C SER A 6 11.76 2.08 7.30
N ALA A 7 12.40 3.18 6.92
CA ALA A 7 12.87 3.51 5.58
C ALA A 7 14.16 2.76 5.19
N PHE A 8 14.20 1.44 5.40
CA PHE A 8 15.35 0.61 5.05
C PHE A 8 15.32 0.21 3.57
N GLY A 9 16.51 0.07 2.97
CA GLY A 9 16.68 -0.46 1.61
C GLY A 9 16.02 -1.83 1.44
N SER A 10 16.17 -2.71 2.44
CA SER A 10 15.54 -4.04 2.45
C SER A 10 14.00 -4.01 2.42
N LYS A 11 13.38 -2.91 2.86
CA LYS A 11 11.93 -2.67 2.76
C LYS A 11 11.53 -1.93 1.47
N GLY A 12 12.45 -1.78 0.53
CA GLY A 12 12.21 -1.15 -0.76
C GLY A 12 12.12 0.38 -0.73
N PHE A 13 12.50 1.05 0.37
CA PHE A 13 12.41 2.50 0.47
C PHE A 13 13.27 3.20 -0.59
N GLU A 14 14.48 2.70 -0.86
CA GLU A 14 15.36 3.27 -1.89
C GLU A 14 14.79 3.11 -3.30
N ARG A 15 14.13 1.98 -3.59
CA ARG A 15 13.43 1.75 -4.87
C ARG A 15 12.26 2.71 -5.04
N LEU A 16 11.46 2.87 -4.00
CA LEU A 16 10.38 3.86 -3.97
C LEU A 16 10.93 5.28 -4.20
N ALA A 17 12.02 5.64 -3.53
CA ALA A 17 12.63 6.95 -3.68
C ALA A 17 13.21 7.18 -5.09
N ALA A 18 13.84 6.17 -5.68
CA ALA A 18 14.30 6.22 -7.06
C ALA A 18 13.14 6.38 -8.04
N ALA A 19 12.03 5.67 -7.84
CA ALA A 19 10.82 5.77 -8.67
C ALA A 19 10.21 7.18 -8.61
N VAL A 20 10.11 7.78 -7.42
CA VAL A 20 9.62 9.15 -7.23
C VAL A 20 10.52 10.15 -7.95
N ARG A 21 11.85 10.06 -7.77
CA ARG A 21 12.80 10.95 -8.45
C ARG A 21 12.74 10.83 -9.97
N SER A 22 12.57 9.61 -10.49
CA SER A 22 12.41 9.40 -11.94
C SER A 22 11.14 10.06 -12.47
N GLN A 23 10.00 9.95 -11.78
CA GLN A 23 8.77 10.63 -12.23
C GLN A 23 8.91 12.16 -12.21
N LEU A 24 9.56 12.70 -11.17
CA LEU A 24 9.84 14.14 -11.08
C LEU A 24 10.77 14.62 -12.19
N ALA A 25 11.84 13.89 -12.48
CA ALA A 25 12.78 14.23 -13.56
C ALA A 25 12.10 14.24 -14.93
N ASP A 26 11.13 13.35 -15.14
CA ASP A 26 10.35 13.28 -16.38
C ASP A 26 9.20 14.31 -16.42
N GLY A 27 9.01 15.12 -15.38
CA GLY A 27 7.89 16.07 -15.28
C GLY A 27 6.51 15.41 -15.19
N ARG A 28 6.45 14.15 -14.75
CA ARG A 28 5.22 13.35 -14.72
C ARG A 28 4.62 13.30 -13.32
N VAL A 29 3.30 13.45 -13.24
CA VAL A 29 2.53 13.14 -12.04
C VAL A 29 2.05 11.70 -12.17
N PRO A 30 2.36 10.82 -11.21
CA PRO A 30 1.90 9.44 -11.25
C PRO A 30 0.40 9.36 -11.03
N ARG A 31 -0.22 8.26 -11.44
CA ARG A 31 -1.65 8.02 -11.20
C ARG A 31 -1.98 7.85 -9.71
N CYS A 32 -1.05 7.35 -8.93
CA CYS A 32 -1.22 7.13 -7.50
C CYS A 32 -0.53 8.20 -6.66
N ARG A 33 -1.23 8.70 -5.64
CA ARG A 33 -0.60 9.48 -4.55
C ARG A 33 0.12 8.55 -3.57
N LEU A 34 1.20 9.05 -2.99
CA LEU A 34 2.02 8.33 -2.03
C LEU A 34 1.87 8.94 -0.63
N ARG A 35 1.63 8.10 0.38
CA ARG A 35 1.63 8.48 1.79
C ARG A 35 2.74 7.75 2.53
N LEU A 36 3.54 8.48 3.29
CA LEU A 36 4.71 7.97 4.01
C LEU A 36 4.48 8.10 5.50
N ALA A 37 4.49 6.96 6.16
CA ALA A 37 4.29 6.80 7.60
C ALA A 37 5.60 6.28 8.21
N LEU A 38 6.55 7.20 8.44
CA LEU A 38 7.90 6.89 8.91
C LEU A 38 8.03 7.07 10.43
N PRO A 39 8.82 6.23 11.12
CA PRO A 39 9.19 6.44 12.51
C PRO A 39 9.79 7.83 12.74
N PRO A 40 9.54 8.49 13.90
CA PRO A 40 10.03 9.83 14.19
C PRO A 40 11.51 10.06 13.86
N GLN A 41 12.37 9.12 14.24
CA GLN A 41 13.82 9.16 14.02
C GLN A 41 14.25 9.09 12.55
N GLN A 42 13.35 8.69 11.64
CA GLN A 42 13.61 8.55 10.21
C GLN A 42 12.83 9.54 9.33
N ARG A 43 12.07 10.46 9.91
CA ARG A 43 11.29 11.45 9.13
C ARG A 43 12.14 12.31 8.21
N HIS A 44 13.39 12.58 8.59
CA HIS A 44 14.33 13.32 7.74
C HIS A 44 14.58 12.63 6.39
N LEU A 45 14.47 11.29 6.33
CA LEU A 45 14.61 10.49 5.10
C LEU A 45 13.44 10.72 4.14
N ALA A 46 12.30 11.21 4.61
CA ALA A 46 11.20 11.57 3.73
C ALA A 46 11.59 12.67 2.74
N ARG A 47 12.61 13.48 3.02
CA ARG A 47 13.13 14.49 2.06
C ARG A 47 13.63 13.86 0.75
N ALA A 48 14.00 12.58 0.75
CA ALA A 48 14.38 11.86 -0.47
C ALA A 48 13.22 11.67 -1.46
N VAL A 49 11.98 11.92 -1.02
CA VAL A 49 10.73 11.67 -1.76
C VAL A 49 9.69 12.80 -1.64
N ALA A 50 9.75 13.63 -0.59
CA ALA A 50 8.79 14.69 -0.30
C ALA A 50 8.98 15.96 -1.15
N LEU A 51 9.73 15.88 -2.24
CA LEU A 51 9.84 16.98 -3.22
C LEU A 51 8.64 17.02 -4.18
N ALA A 52 7.83 15.96 -4.23
CA ALA A 52 6.70 15.87 -5.14
C ALA A 52 5.38 16.28 -4.46
N PRO A 53 4.51 17.08 -5.12
CA PRO A 53 3.22 17.52 -4.55
C PRO A 53 2.22 16.37 -4.31
N TRP A 54 2.47 15.20 -4.88
CA TRP A 54 1.66 13.98 -4.73
C TRP A 54 2.21 13.02 -3.66
N VAL A 55 3.27 13.40 -2.94
CA VAL A 55 3.83 12.69 -1.80
C VAL A 55 3.45 13.41 -0.52
N GLU A 56 2.80 12.69 0.39
CA GLU A 56 2.43 13.17 1.72
C GLU A 56 3.23 12.41 2.77
N VAL A 57 3.78 13.14 3.74
CA VAL A 57 4.43 12.56 4.92
C VAL A 57 3.50 12.76 6.10
N VAL A 58 3.06 11.67 6.73
CA VAL A 58 2.17 11.71 7.88
C VAL A 58 2.92 11.40 9.16
N ASP A 59 2.58 12.14 10.21
CA ASP A 59 2.95 11.77 11.57
C ASP A 59 2.07 10.61 12.01
N VAL A 60 2.66 9.43 12.06
CA VAL A 60 2.06 8.30 12.78
C VAL A 60 2.50 8.48 14.22
N GLY A 61 1.54 8.67 15.12
CA GLY A 61 1.79 8.74 16.55
C GLY A 61 2.50 7.48 17.08
N THR A 62 2.68 7.40 18.40
CA THR A 62 3.41 6.29 19.01
C THR A 62 2.55 5.04 19.21
N SER A 63 1.26 5.10 18.88
CA SER A 63 0.31 4.01 19.12
C SER A 63 0.08 3.12 17.88
N ASN A 64 -0.25 1.86 18.12
CA ASN A 64 -0.68 0.94 17.05
C ASN A 64 -2.00 1.42 16.40
N GLU A 65 -2.84 2.15 17.13
CA GLU A 65 -4.10 2.70 16.63
C GLU A 65 -3.85 3.77 15.56
N ASP A 66 -2.92 4.70 15.81
CA ASP A 66 -2.52 5.72 14.83
C ASP A 66 -1.94 5.08 13.58
N TYR A 67 -1.13 4.03 13.77
CA TYR A 67 -0.55 3.24 12.69
C TYR A 67 -1.62 2.56 11.82
N LEU A 68 -2.58 1.87 12.43
CA LEU A 68 -3.65 1.20 11.70
C LEU A 68 -4.61 2.19 11.04
N ARG A 69 -4.87 3.35 11.65
CA ARG A 69 -5.64 4.44 11.02
C ARG A 69 -4.94 5.01 9.80
N ALA A 70 -3.63 5.25 9.89
CA ALA A 70 -2.84 5.72 8.76
C ALA A 70 -2.86 4.69 7.61
N MET A 71 -2.80 3.39 7.93
CA MET A 71 -2.92 2.31 6.96
C MET A 71 -4.33 2.18 6.37
N ALA A 72 -5.37 2.33 7.19
CA ALA A 72 -6.76 2.30 6.75
C ALA A 72 -7.08 3.43 5.75
N ALA A 73 -6.34 4.54 5.80
CA ALA A 73 -6.54 5.68 4.93
C ALA A 73 -5.99 5.49 3.49
N VAL A 74 -5.12 4.51 3.24
CA VAL A 74 -4.55 4.26 1.89
C VAL A 74 -5.32 3.18 1.13
N ASP A 75 -5.15 3.14 -0.19
CA ASP A 75 -5.83 2.16 -1.05
C ASP A 75 -5.00 0.90 -1.35
N ALA A 76 -3.69 0.96 -1.10
CA ALA A 76 -2.77 -0.17 -1.22
C ALA A 76 -1.54 0.07 -0.35
N VAL A 77 -0.92 -1.01 0.13
CA VAL A 77 0.26 -0.99 0.98
C VAL A 77 1.49 -1.42 0.19
N TRP A 78 2.56 -0.62 0.29
CA TRP A 78 3.85 -0.91 -0.31
C TRP A 78 4.59 -1.97 0.51
N THR A 79 4.73 -3.16 -0.05
CA THR A 79 5.55 -4.27 0.48
C THR A 79 6.55 -4.77 -0.57
N PHE A 80 7.00 -3.87 -1.45
CA PHE A 80 7.90 -4.17 -2.55
C PHE A 80 9.34 -4.25 -2.03
N TYR A 81 9.58 -5.29 -1.23
CA TYR A 81 10.79 -5.49 -0.45
C TYR A 81 11.89 -6.11 -1.29
N ASP A 82 13.12 -6.03 -0.77
CA ASP A 82 14.27 -6.67 -1.42
C ASP A 82 14.18 -8.20 -1.23
N PRO A 83 14.05 -8.99 -2.31
CA PRO A 83 13.97 -10.45 -2.21
C PRO A 83 15.26 -11.08 -1.65
N GLY A 84 16.42 -10.43 -1.77
CA GLY A 84 17.67 -10.87 -1.14
C GLY A 84 17.60 -10.85 0.40
N HIS A 85 16.74 -10.00 0.97
CA HIS A 85 16.52 -9.91 2.42
C HIS A 85 15.23 -10.58 2.89
N TYR A 86 14.19 -10.58 2.05
CA TYR A 86 12.83 -11.01 2.36
C TYR A 86 12.38 -12.29 1.65
N GLY A 87 13.29 -13.00 0.98
CA GLY A 87 12.95 -14.17 0.17
C GLY A 87 12.02 -15.17 0.85
N GLN A 88 12.36 -15.59 2.08
CA GLN A 88 11.52 -16.51 2.88
C GLN A 88 10.91 -15.84 4.11
N LYS A 89 11.02 -14.51 4.25
CA LYS A 89 10.55 -13.80 5.45
C LYS A 89 9.16 -13.25 5.24
N MET A 90 8.35 -13.35 6.28
CA MET A 90 7.06 -12.68 6.38
C MET A 90 7.23 -11.33 7.12
N SER A 91 6.40 -10.35 6.80
CA SER A 91 6.36 -9.05 7.47
C SER A 91 5.03 -8.84 8.17
N GLY A 92 5.07 -8.45 9.45
CA GLY A 92 3.86 -8.27 10.26
C GLY A 92 2.79 -7.38 9.63
N ILE A 93 3.20 -6.42 8.80
CA ILE A 93 2.33 -5.52 8.03
C ILE A 93 1.40 -6.26 7.05
N VAL A 94 1.78 -7.44 6.57
CA VAL A 94 1.04 -8.18 5.55
C VAL A 94 -0.35 -8.59 6.06
N PRO A 95 -0.46 -9.36 7.15
CA PRO A 95 -1.77 -9.66 7.74
C PRO A 95 -2.50 -8.42 8.28
N GLU A 96 -1.79 -7.37 8.72
CA GLU A 96 -2.41 -6.12 9.17
C GLU A 96 -3.10 -5.38 8.01
N ALA A 97 -2.44 -5.28 6.87
CA ALA A 97 -2.98 -4.69 5.65
C ALA A 97 -4.21 -5.48 5.15
N LEU A 98 -4.12 -6.81 5.10
CA LEU A 98 -5.25 -7.65 4.71
C LEU A 98 -6.42 -7.55 5.69
N ALA A 99 -6.18 -7.49 7.00
CA ALA A 99 -7.25 -7.33 7.99
C ALA A 99 -8.02 -6.01 7.78
N LEU A 100 -7.35 -5.00 7.23
CA LEU A 100 -7.94 -3.71 6.80
C LEU A 100 -8.46 -3.73 5.35
N GLY A 101 -8.45 -4.87 4.68
CA GLY A 101 -8.88 -5.03 3.29
C GLY A 101 -8.03 -4.25 2.30
N LYS A 102 -6.74 -4.07 2.60
CA LYS A 102 -5.79 -3.34 1.74
C LYS A 102 -4.97 -4.32 0.92
N PRO A 103 -4.93 -4.15 -0.41
CA PRO A 103 -4.08 -4.95 -1.26
C PRO A 103 -2.62 -4.57 -1.09
N LEU A 104 -1.74 -5.49 -1.45
CA LEU A 104 -0.30 -5.35 -1.31
C LEU A 104 0.40 -5.19 -2.66
N LEU A 105 1.47 -4.41 -2.68
CA LEU A 105 2.38 -4.29 -3.82
C LEU A 105 3.66 -5.05 -3.47
N VAL A 106 3.92 -6.17 -4.12
CA VAL A 106 4.90 -7.18 -3.71
C VAL A 106 5.97 -7.34 -4.80
N ALA A 107 7.22 -7.54 -4.40
CA ALA A 107 8.29 -7.85 -5.33
C ALA A 107 8.37 -9.37 -5.58
N GLU A 108 8.61 -9.76 -6.82
CA GLU A 108 8.98 -11.14 -7.16
C GLU A 108 10.18 -11.59 -6.32
N GLY A 109 10.18 -12.87 -5.95
CA GLY A 109 11.20 -13.46 -5.09
C GLY A 109 10.98 -13.26 -3.59
N CYS A 110 10.02 -12.44 -3.14
CA CYS A 110 9.59 -12.38 -1.73
C CYS A 110 8.62 -13.53 -1.39
N GLN A 111 9.06 -14.78 -1.57
CA GLN A 111 8.24 -15.99 -1.50
C GLN A 111 7.43 -16.11 -0.19
N GLY A 112 8.02 -15.79 0.97
CA GLY A 112 7.31 -15.86 2.24
C GLY A 112 6.08 -14.94 2.32
N ILE A 113 6.07 -13.83 1.59
CA ILE A 113 4.90 -12.96 1.44
C ILE A 113 3.94 -13.53 0.38
N VAL A 114 4.46 -13.95 -0.77
CA VAL A 114 3.66 -14.47 -1.89
C VAL A 114 2.89 -15.73 -1.47
N ASP A 115 3.54 -16.71 -0.85
CA ASP A 115 2.92 -17.95 -0.38
C ASP A 115 1.79 -17.67 0.61
N PHE A 116 2.02 -16.74 1.54
CA PHE A 116 0.99 -16.33 2.50
C PHE A 116 -0.23 -15.74 1.79
N LEU A 117 0.00 -14.89 0.78
CA LEU A 117 -1.08 -14.25 0.03
C LEU A 117 -1.82 -15.24 -0.86
N GLU A 118 -1.12 -16.13 -1.57
CA GLU A 118 -1.75 -17.18 -2.37
C GLU A 118 -2.60 -18.12 -1.51
N HIS A 119 -2.14 -18.46 -0.31
CA HIS A 119 -2.86 -19.38 0.56
C HIS A 119 -4.07 -18.73 1.26
N HIS A 120 -3.94 -17.48 1.72
CA HIS A 120 -4.96 -16.84 2.57
C HIS A 120 -5.80 -15.77 1.89
N ALA A 121 -5.29 -15.13 0.83
CA ALA A 121 -5.94 -14.00 0.16
C ALA A 121 -5.56 -13.91 -1.33
N PRO A 122 -5.84 -14.94 -2.14
CA PRO A 122 -5.46 -14.94 -3.56
C PRO A 122 -6.04 -13.72 -4.30
N GLY A 123 -5.24 -13.15 -5.20
CA GLY A 123 -5.61 -11.96 -5.97
C GLY A 123 -5.61 -10.64 -5.17
N SER A 124 -5.29 -10.64 -3.87
CA SER A 124 -5.23 -9.43 -3.03
C SER A 124 -3.95 -8.60 -3.21
N TYR A 125 -3.16 -8.86 -4.26
CA TYR A 125 -1.86 -8.22 -4.43
C TYR A 125 -1.49 -8.03 -5.90
N VAL A 126 -0.54 -7.13 -6.12
CA VAL A 126 0.11 -6.91 -7.42
C VAL A 126 1.59 -7.25 -7.25
N VAL A 127 2.11 -8.08 -8.15
CA VAL A 127 3.49 -8.57 -8.11
C VAL A 127 4.25 -8.17 -9.37
N GLY A 128 5.56 -7.95 -9.23
CA GLY A 128 6.45 -7.77 -10.38
C GLY A 128 7.93 -7.78 -9.99
N PRO A 129 8.84 -7.76 -10.98
CA PRO A 129 10.29 -7.89 -10.77
C PRO A 129 10.85 -6.79 -9.86
N TYR A 130 11.74 -7.11 -8.91
CA TYR A 130 12.37 -6.13 -8.01
C TYR A 130 13.36 -5.19 -8.72
N ASP A 131 12.83 -4.23 -9.47
CA ASP A 131 13.63 -3.24 -10.19
C ASP A 131 12.99 -1.84 -10.16
N ALA A 132 13.73 -0.86 -10.67
CA ALA A 132 13.29 0.54 -10.70
C ALA A 132 12.10 0.76 -11.65
N ARG A 133 12.01 -0.01 -12.75
CA ARG A 133 10.94 0.11 -13.75
C ARG A 133 9.62 -0.32 -13.15
N THR A 134 9.60 -1.45 -12.45
CA THR A 134 8.44 -1.97 -11.73
C THR A 134 8.05 -1.05 -10.58
N ALA A 135 9.01 -0.60 -9.77
CA ALA A 135 8.73 0.37 -8.70
C ALA A 135 8.05 1.64 -9.23
N ARG A 136 8.48 2.13 -10.40
CA ARG A 136 7.85 3.24 -11.10
C ARG A 136 6.45 2.88 -11.62
N ALA A 137 6.30 1.73 -12.26
CA ALA A 137 5.02 1.26 -12.78
C ALA A 137 3.97 1.06 -11.68
N LEU A 138 4.40 0.65 -10.48
CA LEU A 138 3.53 0.53 -9.30
C LEU A 138 2.91 1.87 -8.88
N LEU A 139 3.64 3.00 -9.04
CA LEU A 139 3.08 4.34 -8.82
C LEU A 139 2.11 4.76 -9.93
N ASP A 140 2.20 4.16 -11.10
CA ASP A 140 1.36 4.40 -12.29
C ASP A 140 0.26 3.35 -12.48
N LEU A 141 -0.01 2.52 -11.46
CA LEU A 141 -1.07 1.52 -11.54
C LEU A 141 -2.40 2.18 -11.89
N ASP A 142 -3.12 1.52 -12.79
CA ASP A 142 -4.46 1.95 -13.13
C ASP A 142 -5.42 1.71 -11.94
N PRO A 143 -6.42 2.60 -11.73
CA PRO A 143 -7.37 2.45 -10.64
C PRO A 143 -8.15 1.13 -10.65
N ALA A 144 -8.40 0.54 -11.83
CA ALA A 144 -9.16 -0.70 -11.93
C ALA A 144 -8.37 -1.90 -11.38
N THR A 145 -7.06 -1.97 -11.63
CA THR A 145 -6.17 -2.99 -11.04
C THR A 145 -6.15 -2.88 -9.52
N LEU A 146 -5.99 -1.68 -8.97
CA LEU A 146 -6.03 -1.47 -7.51
C LEU A 146 -7.40 -1.80 -6.93
N ALA A 147 -8.49 -1.44 -7.61
CA ALA A 147 -9.85 -1.72 -7.17
C ALA A 147 -10.12 -3.24 -7.10
N ARG A 148 -9.70 -3.99 -8.13
CA ARG A 148 -9.81 -5.46 -8.16
C ARG A 148 -9.02 -6.11 -7.03
N ALA A 149 -7.73 -5.78 -6.90
CA ALA A 149 -6.91 -6.33 -5.83
C ALA A 149 -7.48 -5.97 -4.44
N GLY A 150 -7.98 -4.74 -4.28
CA GLY A 150 -8.63 -4.31 -3.05
C GLY A 150 -9.95 -5.02 -2.77
N GLN A 151 -10.72 -5.40 -3.79
CA GLN A 151 -11.92 -6.21 -3.61
C GLN A 151 -11.56 -7.60 -3.08
N CYS A 152 -10.55 -8.25 -3.67
CA CYS A 152 -10.03 -9.52 -3.18
C CYS A 152 -9.52 -9.39 -1.73
N ALA A 153 -8.73 -8.35 -1.43
CA ALA A 153 -8.26 -8.09 -0.07
C ALA A 153 -9.40 -7.94 0.95
N ARG A 154 -10.48 -7.22 0.61
CA ARG A 154 -11.67 -7.08 1.47
C ARG A 154 -12.41 -8.40 1.67
N GLN A 155 -12.57 -9.19 0.61
CA GLN A 155 -13.22 -10.51 0.68
C GLN A 155 -12.48 -11.45 1.64
N HIS A 156 -11.15 -11.39 1.67
CA HIS A 156 -10.31 -12.24 2.51
C HIS A 156 -9.93 -11.63 3.86
N ALA A 157 -10.32 -10.37 4.14
CA ALA A 157 -10.01 -9.68 5.38
C ALA A 157 -10.43 -10.45 6.66
N PRO A 158 -11.58 -11.15 6.72
CA PRO A 158 -11.95 -11.95 7.90
C PRO A 158 -10.94 -13.05 8.26
N ILE A 159 -10.29 -13.67 7.27
CA ILE A 159 -9.24 -14.68 7.49
C ILE A 159 -8.04 -14.02 8.17
N ALA A 160 -7.56 -12.90 7.63
CA ALA A 160 -6.45 -12.17 8.24
C ALA A 160 -6.78 -11.68 9.66
N ARG A 161 -8.06 -11.39 9.94
CA ARG A 161 -8.52 -10.99 11.28
C ARG A 161 -8.41 -12.10 12.31
N SER A 162 -8.70 -13.34 11.93
CA SER A 162 -8.64 -14.51 12.83
C SER A 162 -7.21 -15.01 13.09
N LEU A 163 -6.28 -14.83 12.16
CA LEU A 163 -4.90 -15.31 12.30
C LEU A 163 -4.06 -14.64 13.41
N LYS A 164 -4.48 -13.45 13.88
CA LYS A 164 -3.70 -12.61 14.81
C LYS A 164 -4.55 -11.97 15.93
N ASP A 165 -5.77 -12.45 16.17
CA ASP A 165 -6.75 -11.77 17.03
C ASP A 165 -6.94 -10.29 16.67
N MET A 166 -6.74 -9.94 15.39
CA MET A 166 -6.80 -8.55 14.92
C MET A 166 -8.20 -7.98 15.04
N GLU A 167 -9.24 -8.81 15.07
CA GLU A 167 -10.61 -8.38 15.29
C GLU A 167 -10.75 -7.56 16.58
N ARG A 168 -10.17 -8.03 17.68
CA ARG A 168 -10.17 -7.30 18.96
C ARG A 168 -9.43 -5.96 18.83
N TYR A 169 -8.28 -5.95 18.18
CA TYR A 169 -7.48 -4.74 18.00
C TYR A 169 -8.19 -3.70 17.10
N LEU A 170 -8.79 -4.15 16.01
CA LEU A 170 -9.53 -3.29 15.08
C LEU A 170 -10.80 -2.72 15.72
N ALA A 171 -11.49 -3.48 16.57
CA ALA A 171 -12.63 -3.00 17.34
C ALA A 171 -12.23 -1.85 18.28
N VAL A 172 -11.12 -1.99 19.02
CA VAL A 172 -10.59 -0.91 19.88
C VAL A 172 -10.25 0.33 19.07
N CYS A 173 -9.70 0.16 17.87
CA CYS A 173 -9.35 1.29 17.00
C CYS A 173 -10.57 1.97 16.34
N GLY A 174 -11.79 1.40 16.49
CA GLY A 174 -12.99 1.84 15.78
C GLY A 174 -12.95 1.54 14.27
N LEU A 175 -12.19 0.53 13.86
CA LEU A 175 -11.97 0.14 12.46
C LEU A 175 -12.80 -1.09 12.05
N LEU A 176 -13.48 -1.74 13.00
CA LEU A 176 -14.46 -2.79 12.71
C LEU A 176 -15.80 -2.16 12.31
N GLY A 177 -16.35 -2.50 11.15
CA GLY A 177 -17.68 -2.01 10.71
C GLY A 177 -17.69 -0.66 9.98
N ALA A 178 -16.53 -0.02 9.77
CA ALA A 178 -16.40 1.11 8.85
C ALA A 178 -16.45 0.59 7.40
N GLU A 179 -17.63 0.23 6.91
CA GLU A 179 -17.86 0.19 5.47
C GLU A 179 -17.51 1.56 4.93
N ARG A 180 -16.38 1.69 4.22
CA ARG A 180 -16.12 2.87 3.40
C ARG A 180 -17.34 2.96 2.48
N ALA A 181 -18.17 3.98 2.67
CA ALA A 181 -19.18 4.35 1.69
C ALA A 181 -18.46 4.36 0.34
N VAL A 182 -18.86 3.45 -0.54
CA VAL A 182 -18.33 3.41 -1.91
C VAL A 182 -18.61 4.81 -2.45
N PRO A 183 -17.57 5.59 -2.82
CA PRO A 183 -17.83 6.88 -3.42
C PRO A 183 -18.77 6.64 -4.61
N PRO A 184 -19.86 7.40 -4.74
CA PRO A 184 -20.82 7.19 -5.81
C PRO A 184 -20.07 7.16 -7.14
N ALA A 185 -20.49 6.25 -8.03
CA ALA A 185 -19.90 6.18 -9.36
C ALA A 185 -19.86 7.60 -9.95
N PRO A 186 -18.75 8.00 -10.60
CA PRO A 186 -18.66 9.31 -11.23
C PRO A 186 -19.88 9.48 -12.13
N ALA A 187 -20.58 10.62 -11.99
CA ALA A 187 -21.76 10.91 -12.80
C ALA A 187 -21.38 10.75 -14.28
N GLU A 188 -22.16 9.95 -14.99
CA GLU A 188 -22.00 9.75 -16.43
C GLU A 188 -21.99 11.11 -17.11
N ALA A 189 -20.91 11.43 -17.83
CA ALA A 189 -20.82 12.68 -18.56
C ALA A 189 -21.98 12.72 -19.57
N PRO A 190 -22.73 13.84 -19.67
CA PRO A 190 -23.82 13.94 -20.61
C PRO A 190 -23.30 13.68 -22.02
N ALA A 191 -24.01 12.82 -22.76
CA ALA A 191 -23.67 12.49 -24.14
C ALA A 191 -23.55 13.78 -24.98
N PRO A 192 -22.54 13.88 -25.86
CA PRO A 192 -22.38 15.05 -26.71
C PRO A 192 -23.64 15.24 -27.56
N GLN A 193 -24.27 16.41 -27.44
CA GLN A 193 -25.34 16.80 -28.34
C GLN A 193 -24.72 17.02 -29.73
N VAL A 194 -25.10 16.16 -30.68
CA VAL A 194 -24.76 16.35 -32.10
C VAL A 194 -25.62 17.51 -32.60
N ALA A 195 -24.97 18.56 -33.08
CA ALA A 195 -25.60 19.74 -33.69
C ALA A 195 -26.04 19.46 -35.13
#